data_AF-A0A507ET31-F1
#
_entry.id   AF-A0A507ET31-F1
#
_cell.length_a   1.000
_cell.length_b   1.000
_cell.length_c   1.000
_cell.angle_alpha   90.00
_cell.angle_beta   90.00
_cell.angle_gamma   90.00
#
_symmetry.space_group_name_H-M   'P 1'
#
loop_
_entity.id
_entity.type
_entity.pdbx_description
1 polymer ?
#
loop_
_entity_poly.entity_id
_entity_poly.type
_entity_poly.pdbx_seq_one_letter_code
_entity_poly.pdbx_strand_id
1 'polypeptide(L)'
;MPVDQDLNGVIGGVGRITGCEHAEVWKGFYIAHTIACFILVILGSWLIYRRVYKDLWKKKLRLFEISSGIVKPRGTEVFLIASCVHLFGRGLYTAIVLGNGFKSQAAAEFMHEWPWETLYFACVSFTIGIIHATPKTYMNGKGTLDELSTLTKVRLPSQQTLNFLFYFFNALPPLTLPWFSIADGYGRDTENYVMANAFNTAHYVCWSAYCWSLAAVVLYFGLKMVMILKANAVTGVKSSESGVTQNTLLKRAMIILIVTLLGISVILISFAVVLIVYAIWRRLIQSIFPLSVIVGFIWIFVTPFMIAPIYIAVGLGLIHRRPSVIGSNKSGSKGSQSQSETSTTKRSKHSLAKSGNAINA
;
A
#
# COMPACT_ATOMS: atom_id res chain seq x y z
N MET A 1 -7.54 25.44 6.48
CA MET A 1 -8.89 25.51 5.89
C MET A 1 -9.37 26.93 6.07
N PRO A 2 -9.87 27.60 5.04
CA PRO A 2 -10.44 28.91 5.19
C PRO A 2 -11.69 28.76 6.06
N VAL A 3 -11.81 29.68 7.00
CA VAL A 3 -12.96 29.84 7.88
C VAL A 3 -14.18 30.04 6.99
N ASP A 4 -15.28 29.35 7.28
CA ASP A 4 -16.61 29.76 6.86
C ASP A 4 -16.87 31.10 7.58
N GLN A 5 -16.19 32.19 7.17
CA GLN A 5 -16.50 33.53 7.61
C GLN A 5 -17.81 33.86 6.92
N ASP A 6 -18.82 34.19 7.71
CA ASP A 6 -20.11 34.71 7.28
C ASP A 6 -19.89 35.72 6.15
N LEU A 7 -20.07 35.25 4.91
CA LEU A 7 -20.05 36.05 3.70
C LEU A 7 -21.37 36.80 3.65
N ASN A 8 -21.51 37.79 4.53
CA ASN A 8 -22.43 38.90 4.31
C ASN A 8 -21.92 39.68 3.09
N GLY A 9 -22.33 39.22 1.90
CA GLY A 9 -22.55 40.05 0.73
C GLY A 9 -21.33 40.64 0.02
N VAL A 10 -20.44 39.81 -0.54
CA VAL A 10 -19.68 40.22 -1.75
C VAL A 10 -19.53 39.04 -2.70
N ILE A 11 -20.45 38.96 -3.66
CA ILE A 11 -20.36 38.09 -4.84
C ILE A 11 -19.27 38.68 -5.74
N GLY A 12 -18.02 38.26 -5.53
CA GLY A 12 -16.90 38.77 -6.31
C GLY A 12 -15.63 37.96 -6.13
N GLY A 13 -15.54 36.81 -6.79
CA GLY A 13 -14.25 36.17 -7.13
C GLY A 13 -13.27 35.90 -5.98
N VAL A 14 -13.75 35.78 -4.75
CA VAL A 14 -12.90 35.47 -3.60
C VAL A 14 -12.55 33.99 -3.66
N GLY A 15 -11.38 33.69 -4.24
CA GLY A 15 -10.87 32.33 -4.32
C GLY A 15 -10.68 31.72 -2.93
N ARG A 16 -10.75 30.39 -2.84
CA ARG A 16 -10.86 29.63 -1.58
C ARG A 16 -9.86 30.05 -0.49
N ILE A 17 -8.64 30.43 -0.86
CA ILE A 17 -7.58 30.84 0.09
C ILE A 17 -7.23 32.33 0.04
N THR A 18 -7.91 33.10 -0.82
CA THR A 18 -7.70 34.54 -1.01
C THR A 18 -8.80 35.32 -0.29
N GLY A 19 -8.51 36.54 0.18
CA GLY A 19 -9.52 37.40 0.82
C GLY A 19 -9.92 37.02 2.24
N CYS A 20 -9.28 36.02 2.87
CA CYS A 20 -9.46 35.68 4.28
C CYS A 20 -8.34 36.28 5.14
N GLU A 21 -8.64 36.52 6.42
CA GLU A 21 -7.62 36.81 7.44
C GLU A 21 -6.59 35.66 7.47
N HIS A 22 -5.30 36.01 7.43
CA HIS A 22 -4.17 35.05 7.36
C HIS A 22 -4.06 34.21 6.07
N ALA A 23 -4.61 34.67 4.94
CA ALA A 23 -4.46 34.03 3.62
C ALA A 23 -3.02 33.63 3.27
N GLU A 24 -2.03 34.48 3.61
CA GLU A 24 -0.61 34.23 3.28
C GLU A 24 -0.03 32.99 3.97
N VAL A 25 -0.49 32.65 5.19
CA VAL A 25 -0.06 31.44 5.90
C VAL A 25 -0.53 30.19 5.14
N TRP A 26 -1.79 30.18 4.72
CA TRP A 26 -2.37 29.08 3.97
C TRP A 26 -1.72 28.92 2.61
N LYS A 27 -1.47 30.02 1.88
CA LYS A 27 -0.72 30.01 0.62
C LYS A 27 0.66 29.38 0.81
N GLY A 28 1.39 29.77 1.87
CA GLY A 28 2.69 29.19 2.20
C GLY A 28 2.64 27.68 2.40
N PHE A 29 1.66 27.17 3.16
CA PHE A 29 1.46 25.73 3.35
C PHE A 29 1.17 25.01 2.03
N TYR A 30 0.28 25.55 1.20
CA TYR A 30 -0.06 24.94 -0.08
C TYR A 30 1.12 24.94 -1.07
N ILE A 31 1.94 26.00 -1.10
CA ILE A 31 3.16 26.05 -1.94
C ILE A 31 4.15 24.98 -1.49
N ALA A 32 4.50 24.97 -0.20
CA ALA A 32 5.47 24.02 0.34
C ALA A 32 5.01 22.56 0.17
N HIS A 33 3.72 22.29 0.39
CA HIS A 33 3.15 20.96 0.17
C HIS A 33 3.16 20.54 -1.31
N THR A 34 2.83 21.45 -2.22
CA THR A 34 2.87 21.20 -3.67
C THR A 34 4.27 20.79 -4.10
N ILE A 35 5.29 21.56 -3.67
CA ILE A 35 6.70 21.27 -3.95
C ILE A 35 7.10 19.90 -3.38
N ALA A 36 6.78 19.64 -2.11
CA ALA A 36 7.11 18.37 -1.45
C ALA A 36 6.48 17.16 -2.18
N CYS A 37 5.21 17.27 -2.57
CA CYS A 37 4.52 16.22 -3.32
C CYS A 37 5.19 15.95 -4.66
N PHE A 38 5.50 16.96 -5.46
CA PHE A 38 6.10 16.75 -6.78
C PHE A 38 7.54 16.21 -6.71
N ILE A 39 8.33 16.61 -5.71
CA ILE A 39 9.65 16.00 -5.45
C ILE A 39 9.48 14.50 -5.17
N LEU A 40 8.52 14.13 -4.33
CA LEU A 40 8.26 12.73 -4.02
C LEU A 40 7.67 11.95 -5.20
N VAL A 41 6.88 12.59 -6.08
CA VAL A 41 6.40 11.98 -7.33
C VAL A 41 7.56 11.66 -8.27
N ILE A 42 8.56 12.54 -8.40
CA ILE A 42 9.77 12.27 -9.20
C ILE A 42 10.51 11.05 -8.64
N LEU A 43 10.75 11.02 -7.33
CA LEU A 43 11.38 9.88 -6.66
C LEU A 43 10.55 8.60 -6.82
N GLY A 44 9.23 8.67 -6.60
CA GLY A 44 8.29 7.56 -6.76
C GLY A 44 8.27 7.01 -8.19
N SER A 45 8.30 7.89 -9.19
CA SER A 45 8.38 7.51 -10.60
C SER A 45 9.66 6.74 -10.91
N TRP A 46 10.80 7.19 -10.38
CA TRP A 46 12.07 6.46 -10.49
C TRP A 46 12.00 5.07 -9.81
N LEU A 47 11.38 4.97 -8.63
CA LEU A 47 11.16 3.70 -7.92
C LEU A 47 10.25 2.75 -8.73
N ILE A 48 9.15 3.26 -9.28
CA ILE A 48 8.23 2.49 -10.12
C ILE A 48 8.97 1.98 -11.36
N TYR A 49 9.75 2.82 -12.03
CA TYR A 49 10.55 2.40 -13.18
C TYR A 49 11.54 1.27 -12.82
N ARG A 50 12.26 1.41 -11.69
CA ARG A 50 13.23 0.40 -11.25
C ARG A 50 12.57 -0.90 -10.78
N ARG A 51 11.50 -0.81 -9.98
CA ARG A 51 10.91 -1.95 -9.28
C ARG A 51 9.77 -2.60 -10.05
N VAL A 52 8.89 -1.81 -10.64
CA VAL A 52 7.72 -2.31 -11.38
C VAL A 52 8.11 -2.58 -12.82
N TYR A 53 8.67 -1.60 -13.54
CA TYR A 53 8.96 -1.79 -14.96
C TYR A 53 10.12 -2.79 -15.19
N LYS A 54 11.30 -2.55 -14.61
CA LYS A 54 12.47 -3.43 -14.82
C LYS A 54 12.36 -4.79 -14.14
N ASP A 55 11.93 -4.81 -12.88
CA ASP A 55 11.97 -6.03 -12.06
C ASP A 55 10.76 -6.95 -12.25
N LEU A 56 9.62 -6.42 -12.69
CA LEU A 56 8.35 -7.13 -12.80
C LEU A 56 7.86 -7.20 -14.26
N TRP A 57 7.57 -6.07 -14.90
CA TRP A 57 6.97 -6.07 -16.26
C TRP A 57 7.92 -6.61 -17.33
N LYS A 58 9.21 -6.25 -17.31
CA LYS A 58 10.19 -6.85 -18.25
C LYS A 58 10.31 -8.36 -18.11
N LYS A 59 10.03 -8.91 -16.93
CA LYS A 59 10.02 -10.35 -16.67
C LYS A 59 8.65 -10.99 -16.92
N LYS A 60 7.71 -10.24 -17.53
CA LYS A 60 6.32 -10.66 -17.80
C LYS A 60 5.54 -11.09 -16.56
N LEU A 61 5.95 -10.61 -15.38
CA LEU A 61 5.20 -10.81 -14.15
C LEU A 61 4.04 -9.82 -14.10
N ARG A 62 2.96 -10.19 -13.43
CA ARG A 62 1.77 -9.34 -13.27
C ARG A 62 1.76 -8.67 -11.90
N LEU A 63 1.16 -7.49 -11.84
CA LEU A 63 0.97 -6.73 -10.59
C LEU A 63 -0.06 -7.42 -9.67
N PHE A 64 -1.10 -7.99 -10.29
CA PHE A 64 -2.10 -8.83 -9.65
C PHE A 64 -2.05 -10.22 -10.26
N GLU A 65 -1.86 -11.24 -9.43
CA GLU A 65 -1.95 -12.63 -9.84
C GLU A 65 -3.34 -13.15 -9.51
N ILE A 66 -4.06 -13.64 -10.51
CA ILE A 66 -5.37 -14.28 -10.34
C ILE A 66 -5.14 -15.78 -10.38
N SER A 67 -5.41 -16.45 -9.26
CA SER A 67 -5.28 -17.91 -9.17
C SER A 67 -6.54 -18.46 -8.52
N SER A 68 -7.29 -19.27 -9.26
CA SER A 68 -8.56 -19.86 -8.80
C SER A 68 -9.59 -18.82 -8.31
N GLY A 69 -9.75 -17.72 -9.04
CA GLY A 69 -10.68 -16.63 -8.68
C GLY A 69 -10.23 -15.72 -7.53
N ILE A 70 -9.03 -15.93 -6.99
CA ILE A 70 -8.48 -15.14 -5.87
C ILE A 70 -7.47 -14.13 -6.42
N VAL A 71 -7.65 -12.86 -6.05
CA VAL A 71 -6.74 -11.77 -6.41
C VAL A 71 -5.59 -11.71 -5.40
N LYS A 72 -4.37 -11.81 -5.91
CA LYS A 72 -3.14 -11.71 -5.12
C LYS A 72 -2.34 -10.50 -5.55
N PRO A 73 -2.46 -9.36 -4.85
CA PRO A 73 -1.69 -8.18 -5.16
C PRO A 73 -0.23 -8.37 -4.76
N ARG A 74 0.69 -7.85 -5.58
CA ARG A 74 2.09 -7.67 -5.18
C ARG A 74 2.20 -6.41 -4.33
N GLY A 75 2.08 -6.61 -3.01
CA GLY A 75 1.83 -5.52 -2.05
C GLY A 75 2.74 -4.31 -2.20
N THR A 76 4.07 -4.51 -2.25
CA THR A 76 5.04 -3.41 -2.38
C THR A 76 4.90 -2.66 -3.70
N GLU A 77 4.80 -3.37 -4.81
CA GLU A 77 4.69 -2.76 -6.14
C GLU A 77 3.38 -1.99 -6.31
N VAL A 78 2.26 -2.55 -5.82
CA VAL A 78 0.96 -1.86 -5.82
C VAL A 78 1.02 -0.62 -4.92
N PHE A 79 1.63 -0.73 -3.74
CA PHE A 79 1.77 0.38 -2.81
C PHE A 79 2.52 1.54 -3.47
N LEU A 80 3.69 1.29 -4.08
CA LEU A 80 4.49 2.32 -4.74
C LEU A 80 3.74 3.07 -5.84
N ILE A 81 2.97 2.34 -6.68
CA ILE A 81 2.18 2.95 -7.74
C ILE A 81 1.09 3.83 -7.15
N ALA A 82 0.27 3.26 -6.25
CA ALA A 82 -0.88 3.93 -5.68
C ALA A 82 -0.49 5.12 -4.80
N SER A 83 0.59 5.02 -4.01
CA SER A 83 1.12 6.14 -3.22
C SER A 83 1.70 7.26 -4.10
N CYS A 84 2.26 6.92 -5.27
CA CYS A 84 2.72 7.92 -6.23
C CYS A 84 1.54 8.67 -6.87
N VAL A 85 0.48 7.94 -7.24
CA VAL A 85 -0.78 8.53 -7.72
C VAL A 85 -1.41 9.43 -6.66
N HIS A 86 -1.43 9.00 -5.39
CA HIS A 86 -1.87 9.82 -4.27
C HIS A 86 -1.09 11.14 -4.18
N LEU A 87 0.25 11.07 -4.14
CA LEU A 87 1.10 12.27 -4.06
C LEU A 87 0.90 13.21 -5.24
N PHE A 88 0.75 12.65 -6.45
CA PHE A 88 0.45 13.43 -7.64
C PHE A 88 -0.91 14.13 -7.52
N GLY A 89 -1.95 13.39 -7.14
CA GLY A 89 -3.29 13.94 -6.93
C GLY A 89 -3.33 15.03 -5.86
N ARG A 90 -2.64 14.82 -4.73
CA ARG A 90 -2.50 15.80 -3.65
C ARG A 90 -1.76 17.05 -4.12
N GLY A 91 -0.64 16.90 -4.83
CA GLY A 91 0.12 18.03 -5.39
C GLY A 91 -0.68 18.81 -6.44
N LEU A 92 -1.43 18.11 -7.29
CA LEU A 92 -2.32 18.71 -8.29
C LEU A 92 -3.46 19.49 -7.63
N TYR A 93 -4.13 18.90 -6.64
CA TYR A 93 -5.17 19.58 -5.87
C TYR A 93 -4.64 20.89 -5.28
N THR A 94 -3.50 20.85 -4.58
CA THR A 94 -2.95 22.05 -3.94
C THR A 94 -2.48 23.10 -4.95
N ALA A 95 -1.96 22.68 -6.11
CA ALA A 95 -1.62 23.60 -7.20
C ALA A 95 -2.86 24.30 -7.78
N ILE A 96 -3.97 23.58 -7.98
CA ILE A 96 -5.22 24.16 -8.47
C ILE A 96 -5.82 25.13 -7.44
N VAL A 97 -5.77 24.80 -6.14
CA VAL A 97 -6.20 25.71 -5.06
C VAL A 97 -5.38 27.00 -5.06
N LEU A 98 -4.06 26.92 -5.24
CA LEU A 98 -3.20 28.11 -5.35
C LEU A 98 -3.55 28.99 -6.56
N GLY A 99 -3.92 28.37 -7.68
CA GLY A 99 -4.36 29.06 -8.89
C GLY A 99 -5.83 29.50 -8.88
N ASN A 100 -6.56 29.32 -7.77
CA ASN A 100 -8.01 29.54 -7.69
C ASN A 100 -8.79 28.86 -8.82
N GLY A 101 -8.37 27.66 -9.26
CA GLY A 101 -8.93 27.01 -10.44
C GLY A 101 -10.28 26.32 -10.22
N PHE A 102 -10.71 26.12 -8.97
CA PHE A 102 -12.01 25.51 -8.65
C PHE A 102 -13.13 26.54 -8.71
N LYS A 103 -14.07 26.34 -9.64
CA LYS A 103 -15.29 27.15 -9.76
C LYS A 103 -16.46 26.65 -8.90
N SER A 104 -16.38 25.41 -8.43
CA SER A 104 -17.39 24.75 -7.61
C SER A 104 -16.69 24.11 -6.41
N GLN A 105 -17.29 24.25 -5.22
CA GLN A 105 -16.84 23.61 -4.01
C GLN A 105 -17.02 22.09 -4.10
N ALA A 106 -18.09 21.60 -4.76
CA ALA A 106 -18.26 20.16 -5.00
C ALA A 106 -17.07 19.53 -5.75
N ALA A 107 -16.59 20.20 -6.81
CA ALA A 107 -15.42 19.75 -7.54
C ALA A 107 -14.14 19.82 -6.67
N ALA A 108 -14.01 20.86 -5.85
CA ALA A 108 -12.86 21.03 -4.96
C ALA A 108 -12.82 19.96 -3.87
N GLU A 109 -13.95 19.66 -3.22
CA GLU A 109 -14.05 18.60 -2.21
C GLU A 109 -13.74 17.23 -2.83
N PHE A 110 -14.33 16.89 -3.99
CA PHE A 110 -14.01 15.65 -4.68
C PHE A 110 -12.50 15.54 -4.99
N MET A 111 -11.91 16.61 -5.51
CA MET A 111 -10.48 16.67 -5.84
C MET A 111 -9.57 16.58 -4.61
N HIS A 112 -10.05 17.03 -3.44
CA HIS A 112 -9.35 16.86 -2.17
C HIS A 112 -9.32 15.39 -1.73
N GLU A 113 -10.40 14.64 -2.00
CA GLU A 113 -10.65 13.30 -1.46
C GLU A 113 -10.14 12.14 -2.29
N TRP A 114 -10.34 12.13 -3.61
CA TRP A 114 -9.95 10.97 -4.43
C TRP A 114 -8.47 10.55 -4.26
N PRO A 115 -7.49 11.45 -4.01
CA PRO A 115 -6.13 10.99 -3.78
C PRO A 115 -6.07 10.12 -2.53
N TRP A 116 -6.77 10.46 -1.45
CA TRP A 116 -6.77 9.67 -0.21
C TRP A 116 -7.28 8.24 -0.43
N GLU A 117 -8.26 8.05 -1.31
CA GLU A 117 -8.75 6.72 -1.67
C GLU A 117 -7.67 5.88 -2.35
N THR A 118 -6.84 6.48 -3.20
CA THR A 118 -5.72 5.77 -3.83
C THR A 118 -4.68 5.32 -2.81
N LEU A 119 -4.41 6.13 -1.78
CA LEU A 119 -3.54 5.72 -0.66
C LEU A 119 -4.19 4.64 0.20
N TYR A 120 -5.49 4.72 0.43
CA TYR A 120 -6.24 3.69 1.13
C TYR A 120 -6.16 2.34 0.39
N PHE A 121 -6.38 2.35 -0.93
CA PHE A 121 -6.19 1.21 -1.82
C PHE A 121 -4.77 0.63 -1.73
N ALA A 122 -3.75 1.49 -1.63
CA ALA A 122 -2.36 1.10 -1.42
C ALA A 122 -2.21 0.28 -0.12
N CYS A 123 -2.77 0.78 0.99
CA CYS A 123 -2.73 0.12 2.30
C CYS A 123 -3.47 -1.23 2.32
N VAL A 124 -4.65 -1.31 1.70
CA VAL A 124 -5.43 -2.57 1.59
C VAL A 124 -4.64 -3.59 0.76
N SER A 125 -4.20 -3.20 -0.43
CA SER A 125 -3.47 -4.08 -1.34
C SER A 125 -2.14 -4.56 -0.76
N PHE A 126 -1.44 -3.68 -0.03
CA PHE A 126 -0.20 -4.03 0.65
C PHE A 126 -0.45 -5.08 1.74
N THR A 127 -1.45 -4.86 2.60
CA THR A 127 -1.84 -5.79 3.67
C THR A 127 -2.22 -7.15 3.12
N ILE A 128 -3.14 -7.19 2.14
CA ILE A 128 -3.61 -8.45 1.53
C ILE A 128 -2.47 -9.16 0.78
N GLY A 129 -1.62 -8.41 0.08
CA GLY A 129 -0.47 -8.97 -0.63
C GLY A 129 0.55 -9.61 0.30
N ILE A 130 0.79 -9.00 1.45
CA ILE A 130 1.63 -9.55 2.51
C ILE A 130 1.04 -10.86 3.08
N ILE A 131 -0.26 -10.90 3.32
CA ILE A 131 -0.92 -12.12 3.84
C ILE A 131 -0.83 -13.24 2.80
N HIS A 132 -0.96 -12.94 1.51
CA HIS A 132 -0.81 -13.93 0.45
C HIS A 132 0.63 -14.38 0.22
N ALA A 133 1.62 -13.60 0.64
CA ALA A 133 3.03 -14.00 0.61
C ALA A 133 3.38 -15.04 1.69
N THR A 134 2.50 -15.26 2.68
CA THR A 134 2.69 -16.31 3.69
C THR A 134 2.50 -17.72 3.08
N PRO A 135 3.35 -18.71 3.40
CA PRO A 135 3.26 -20.05 2.82
C PRO A 135 1.89 -20.74 3.04
N LYS A 136 1.41 -21.45 2.01
CA LYS A 136 0.08 -22.13 2.00
C LYS A 136 -0.12 -23.17 3.11
N THR A 137 0.96 -23.75 3.63
CA THR A 137 0.92 -24.73 4.73
C THR A 137 0.21 -24.15 5.96
N TYR A 138 0.36 -22.85 6.21
CA TYR A 138 -0.30 -22.13 7.31
C TYR A 138 -1.72 -21.62 6.98
N MET A 139 -2.14 -21.71 5.71
CA MET A 139 -3.49 -21.34 5.28
C MET A 139 -4.45 -22.53 5.23
N ASN A 140 -3.93 -23.73 4.93
CA ASN A 140 -4.76 -24.91 4.65
C ASN A 140 -4.78 -25.97 5.77
N GLY A 141 -4.03 -25.78 6.87
CA GLY A 141 -4.10 -26.67 8.04
C GLY A 141 -3.63 -28.12 7.83
N LYS A 142 -2.97 -28.42 6.70
CA LYS A 142 -2.37 -29.73 6.42
C LYS A 142 -0.88 -29.69 6.80
N GLY A 143 -0.60 -29.82 8.10
CA GLY A 143 0.73 -30.13 8.63
C GLY A 143 0.74 -31.55 9.19
N THR A 144 1.92 -32.15 9.33
CA THR A 144 2.14 -33.45 9.98
C THR A 144 1.84 -33.35 11.48
N LEU A 145 1.22 -34.40 12.03
CA LEU A 145 0.53 -34.42 13.35
C LEU A 145 1.37 -33.98 14.57
N ASP A 146 2.70 -34.12 14.55
CA ASP A 146 3.56 -33.77 15.69
C ASP A 146 3.91 -32.26 15.80
N GLU A 147 3.86 -31.51 14.69
CA GLU A 147 4.02 -30.04 14.72
C GLU A 147 2.71 -29.31 14.98
N LEU A 148 1.58 -30.03 14.93
CA LEU A 148 0.23 -29.47 14.91
C LEU A 148 -0.25 -29.01 16.29
N SER A 149 0.19 -29.59 17.40
CA SER A 149 -0.40 -29.31 18.72
C SER A 149 -0.21 -27.87 19.20
N THR A 150 0.89 -27.21 18.80
CA THR A 150 1.15 -25.79 19.11
C THR A 150 0.76 -24.85 17.95
N LEU A 151 0.78 -25.33 16.70
CA LEU A 151 0.47 -24.55 15.48
C LEU A 151 -1.01 -24.57 15.07
N THR A 152 -1.81 -25.54 15.52
CA THR A 152 -3.26 -25.64 15.20
C THR A 152 -4.07 -24.44 15.68
N LYS A 153 -3.60 -23.70 16.69
CA LYS A 153 -4.37 -22.59 17.28
C LYS A 153 -4.29 -21.28 16.49
N VAL A 154 -3.40 -21.19 15.48
CA VAL A 154 -3.14 -19.94 14.74
C VAL A 154 -3.44 -20.14 13.25
N ARG A 155 -4.74 -20.17 12.91
CA ARG A 155 -5.20 -20.28 11.51
C ARG A 155 -5.28 -18.90 10.85
N LEU A 156 -4.70 -18.78 9.66
CA LEU A 156 -4.93 -17.63 8.77
C LEU A 156 -6.33 -17.71 8.14
N PRO A 157 -6.94 -16.58 7.76
CA PRO A 157 -8.25 -16.55 7.13
C PRO A 157 -8.25 -17.37 5.84
N SER A 158 -9.42 -17.90 5.48
CA SER A 158 -9.56 -18.57 4.19
C SER A 158 -9.26 -17.61 3.03
N GLN A 159 -8.85 -18.14 1.89
CA GLN A 159 -8.58 -17.32 0.70
C GLN A 159 -9.84 -16.60 0.20
N GLN A 160 -11.03 -17.19 0.41
CA GLN A 160 -12.31 -16.55 0.11
C GLN A 160 -12.56 -15.35 1.02
N THR A 161 -12.27 -15.48 2.31
CA THR A 161 -12.37 -14.36 3.26
C THR A 161 -11.42 -13.23 2.88
N LEU A 162 -10.18 -13.53 2.47
CA LEU A 162 -9.24 -12.51 2.02
C LEU A 162 -9.71 -11.79 0.75
N ASN A 163 -10.29 -12.53 -0.20
CA ASN A 163 -10.86 -11.96 -1.42
C ASN A 163 -12.05 -11.05 -1.10
N PHE A 164 -12.94 -11.48 -0.19
CA PHE A 164 -14.05 -10.67 0.28
C PHE A 164 -13.55 -9.38 0.94
N LEU A 165 -12.59 -9.46 1.87
CA LEU A 165 -12.03 -8.28 2.53
C LEU A 165 -11.35 -7.34 1.52
N PHE A 166 -10.62 -7.89 0.54
CA PHE A 166 -9.99 -7.10 -0.51
C PHE A 166 -11.03 -6.31 -1.32
N TYR A 167 -12.10 -6.94 -1.78
CA TYR A 167 -13.15 -6.24 -2.52
C TYR A 167 -13.95 -5.30 -1.63
N PHE A 168 -14.30 -5.71 -0.42
CA PHE A 168 -15.06 -4.89 0.53
C PHE A 168 -14.34 -3.56 0.82
N PHE A 169 -13.06 -3.63 1.21
CA PHE A 169 -12.30 -2.43 1.53
C PHE A 169 -11.91 -1.59 0.30
N ASN A 170 -11.81 -2.17 -0.89
CA ASN A 170 -11.48 -1.37 -2.09
C ASN A 170 -12.71 -0.84 -2.84
N ALA A 171 -13.90 -1.44 -2.67
CA ALA A 171 -15.11 -1.01 -3.35
C ALA A 171 -15.96 -0.06 -2.48
N LEU A 172 -16.08 -0.33 -1.19
CA LEU A 172 -17.03 0.40 -0.35
C LEU A 172 -16.64 1.88 -0.11
N PRO A 173 -15.36 2.23 0.17
CA PRO A 173 -14.97 3.63 0.35
C PRO A 173 -15.19 4.48 -0.91
N PRO A 174 -14.72 4.08 -2.12
CA PRO A 174 -14.98 4.85 -3.35
C PRO A 174 -16.47 4.96 -3.74
N LEU A 175 -17.31 4.05 -3.25
CA LEU A 175 -18.75 4.10 -3.47
C LEU A 175 -19.50 5.00 -2.47
N THR A 176 -18.84 5.47 -1.41
CA THR A 176 -19.51 6.23 -0.33
C THR A 176 -18.88 7.60 -0.10
N LEU A 177 -17.56 7.67 0.04
CA LEU A 177 -16.84 8.88 0.43
C LEU A 177 -16.90 9.99 -0.63
N PRO A 178 -16.75 9.71 -1.95
CA PRO A 178 -16.84 10.75 -2.96
C PRO A 178 -18.22 11.40 -3.00
N TRP A 179 -19.27 10.61 -2.77
CA TRP A 179 -20.64 11.13 -2.75
C TRP A 179 -20.89 12.06 -1.56
N PHE A 180 -20.39 11.72 -0.37
CA PHE A 180 -20.51 12.63 0.78
C PHE A 180 -19.67 13.90 0.59
N SER A 181 -18.48 13.78 0.00
CA SER A 181 -17.62 14.92 -0.35
C SER A 181 -18.28 15.86 -1.37
N ILE A 182 -18.84 15.30 -2.45
CA ILE A 182 -19.59 16.06 -3.46
C ILE A 182 -20.83 16.71 -2.84
N ALA A 183 -21.58 16.00 -2.00
CA ALA A 183 -22.76 16.54 -1.34
C ALA A 183 -22.44 17.67 -0.36
N ASP A 184 -21.33 17.59 0.39
CA ASP A 184 -20.82 18.69 1.22
C ASP A 184 -20.53 19.92 0.35
N GLY A 185 -19.72 19.76 -0.70
CA GLY A 185 -19.39 20.86 -1.59
C GLY A 185 -20.61 21.43 -2.33
N TYR A 186 -21.58 20.61 -2.71
CA TYR A 186 -22.83 21.07 -3.30
C TYR A 186 -23.67 21.89 -2.31
N GLY A 187 -23.73 21.47 -1.04
CA GLY A 187 -24.34 22.26 0.03
C GLY A 187 -23.69 23.64 0.19
N ARG A 188 -22.36 23.72 0.04
CA ARG A 188 -21.62 24.99 0.06
C ARG A 188 -21.91 25.86 -1.17
N ASP A 189 -21.98 25.24 -2.34
CA ASP A 189 -22.30 25.93 -3.60
C ASP A 189 -23.73 26.51 -3.62
N THR A 190 -24.65 25.90 -2.84
CA THR A 190 -26.06 26.32 -2.73
C THR A 190 -26.37 27.11 -1.46
N GLU A 191 -25.34 27.52 -0.71
CA GLU A 191 -25.46 28.25 0.58
C GLU A 191 -26.27 27.48 1.66
N ASN A 192 -26.48 26.18 1.48
CA ASN A 192 -27.11 25.31 2.46
C ASN A 192 -26.04 24.73 3.40
N TYR A 193 -25.57 25.56 4.33
CA TYR A 193 -24.51 25.19 5.28
C TYR A 193 -24.93 24.08 6.25
N VAL A 194 -26.22 23.90 6.51
CA VAL A 194 -26.75 22.79 7.33
C VAL A 194 -26.49 21.46 6.63
N MET A 195 -26.83 21.37 5.35
CA MET A 195 -26.55 20.20 4.52
C MET A 195 -25.04 19.95 4.41
N ALA A 196 -24.26 21.00 4.11
CA ALA A 196 -22.82 20.90 3.98
C ALA A 196 -22.17 20.31 5.24
N ASN A 197 -22.51 20.86 6.41
CA ASN A 197 -21.97 20.39 7.68
C ASN A 197 -22.39 18.95 8.01
N ALA A 198 -23.65 18.57 7.73
CA ALA A 198 -24.12 17.21 7.95
C ALA A 198 -23.35 16.18 7.10
N PHE A 199 -23.19 16.45 5.81
CA PHE A 199 -22.44 15.55 4.91
C PHE A 199 -20.93 15.54 5.23
N ASN A 200 -20.35 16.67 5.62
CA ASN A 200 -18.96 16.72 6.05
C ASN A 200 -18.71 15.87 7.30
N THR A 201 -19.58 15.97 8.32
CA THR A 201 -19.49 15.12 9.51
C THR A 201 -19.68 13.65 9.16
N ALA A 202 -20.71 13.32 8.36
CA ALA A 202 -20.96 11.94 7.92
C ALA A 202 -19.75 11.36 7.17
N HIS A 203 -19.14 12.15 6.30
CA HIS A 203 -17.95 11.81 5.56
C HIS A 203 -16.78 11.46 6.49
N TYR A 204 -16.39 12.33 7.42
CA TYR A 204 -15.25 12.06 8.30
C TYR A 204 -15.50 10.93 9.31
N VAL A 205 -16.74 10.76 9.78
CA VAL A 205 -17.13 9.61 10.62
C VAL A 205 -17.02 8.31 9.82
N CYS A 206 -17.55 8.29 8.60
CA CYS A 206 -17.49 7.12 7.71
C CYS A 206 -16.04 6.77 7.34
N TRP A 207 -15.23 7.77 7.00
CA TRP A 207 -13.80 7.60 6.74
C TRP A 207 -13.09 6.99 7.95
N SER A 208 -13.34 7.52 9.14
CA SER A 208 -12.75 6.99 10.36
C SER A 208 -13.16 5.54 10.62
N ALA A 209 -14.43 5.18 10.39
CA ALA A 209 -14.90 3.80 10.51
C ALA A 209 -14.17 2.85 9.55
N TYR A 210 -13.91 3.27 8.31
CA TYR A 210 -13.11 2.48 7.36
C TYR A 210 -11.64 2.34 7.78
N CYS A 211 -11.05 3.38 8.37
CA CYS A 211 -9.69 3.31 8.90
C CYS A 211 -9.59 2.40 10.13
N TRP A 212 -10.53 2.49 11.08
CA TRP A 212 -10.57 1.63 12.27
C TRP A 212 -10.78 0.16 11.91
N SER A 213 -11.73 -0.12 11.02
CA SER A 213 -11.99 -1.50 10.57
C SER A 213 -10.79 -2.08 9.82
N LEU A 214 -10.14 -1.33 8.93
CA LEU A 214 -8.92 -1.79 8.28
C LEU A 214 -7.78 -1.98 9.30
N ALA A 215 -7.59 -1.05 10.24
CA ALA A 215 -6.57 -1.19 11.28
C ALA A 215 -6.79 -2.44 12.14
N ALA A 216 -8.03 -2.74 12.53
CA ALA A 216 -8.37 -3.95 13.27
C ALA A 216 -8.01 -5.21 12.47
N VAL A 217 -8.30 -5.22 11.17
CA VAL A 217 -7.95 -6.31 10.25
C VAL A 217 -6.44 -6.48 10.10
N VAL A 218 -5.70 -5.38 9.91
CA VAL A 218 -4.24 -5.37 9.83
C VAL A 218 -3.62 -5.89 11.12
N LEU A 219 -4.08 -5.42 12.29
CA LEU A 219 -3.60 -5.86 13.59
C LEU A 219 -3.90 -7.34 13.82
N TYR A 220 -5.13 -7.78 13.55
CA TYR A 220 -5.53 -9.18 13.71
C TYR A 220 -4.63 -10.11 12.88
N PHE A 221 -4.45 -9.82 11.58
CA PHE A 221 -3.62 -10.65 10.72
C PHE A 221 -2.13 -10.48 10.98
N GLY A 222 -1.68 -9.29 11.34
CA GLY A 222 -0.29 -9.03 11.70
C GLY A 222 0.12 -9.81 12.94
N LEU A 223 -0.72 -9.84 13.98
CA LEU A 223 -0.49 -10.65 15.18
C LEU A 223 -0.47 -12.15 14.86
N LYS A 224 -1.44 -12.65 14.09
CA LYS A 224 -1.47 -14.06 13.66
C LYS A 224 -0.22 -14.44 12.86
N MET A 225 0.24 -13.57 11.97
CA MET A 225 1.49 -13.77 11.26
C MET A 225 2.69 -13.78 12.20
N VAL A 226 2.85 -12.80 13.09
CA VAL A 226 3.94 -12.80 14.07
C VAL A 226 4.00 -14.11 14.85
N MET A 227 2.84 -14.63 15.28
CA MET A 227 2.74 -15.91 15.99
C MET A 227 3.21 -17.09 15.13
N ILE A 228 2.72 -17.21 13.88
CA ILE A 228 3.14 -18.26 12.94
C ILE A 228 4.65 -18.21 12.70
N LEU A 229 5.18 -17.02 12.45
CA LEU A 229 6.59 -16.88 12.14
C LEU A 229 7.48 -17.13 13.37
N LYS A 230 7.03 -16.78 14.60
CA LYS A 230 7.72 -17.16 15.85
C LYS A 230 7.75 -18.68 16.02
N ALA A 231 6.63 -19.37 15.77
CA ALA A 231 6.58 -20.82 15.85
C ALA A 231 7.56 -21.47 14.86
N ASN A 232 7.63 -20.98 13.62
CA ASN A 232 8.51 -21.54 12.59
C ASN A 232 9.99 -21.21 12.82
N ALA A 233 10.30 -20.05 13.38
CA ALA A 233 11.67 -19.67 13.72
C ALA A 233 12.25 -20.59 14.81
N VAL A 234 11.42 -21.08 15.72
CA VAL A 234 11.83 -22.06 16.75
C VAL A 234 12.08 -23.43 16.14
N THR A 235 11.24 -23.87 15.20
CA THR A 235 11.39 -25.16 14.52
C THR A 235 12.58 -25.19 13.57
N GLY A 236 12.76 -24.15 12.75
CA GLY A 236 13.86 -24.08 11.76
C GLY A 236 15.26 -23.99 12.37
N VAL A 237 15.39 -23.54 13.63
CA VAL A 237 16.66 -23.55 14.38
C VAL A 237 17.09 -24.96 14.78
N LYS A 238 16.16 -25.91 14.88
CA LYS A 238 16.47 -27.30 15.26
C LYS A 238 16.93 -28.18 14.10
N SER A 239 16.75 -27.76 12.85
CA SER A 239 16.84 -28.65 11.68
C SER A 239 17.99 -28.37 10.69
N SER A 240 18.89 -27.42 10.93
CA SER A 240 19.88 -27.01 9.91
C SER A 240 21.31 -26.87 10.42
N GLU A 241 22.13 -27.90 10.18
CA GLU A 241 23.60 -27.93 10.41
C GLU A 241 24.40 -26.93 9.53
N SER A 242 23.80 -26.37 8.47
CA SER A 242 24.40 -25.32 7.60
C SER A 242 23.71 -23.94 7.73
N GLY A 243 22.91 -23.73 8.78
CA GLY A 243 21.78 -22.78 8.83
C GLY A 243 22.03 -21.33 9.24
N VAL A 244 23.26 -20.84 9.37
CA VAL A 244 23.52 -19.50 9.95
C VAL A 244 23.10 -18.37 8.98
N THR A 245 23.34 -18.51 7.68
CA THR A 245 23.12 -17.44 6.69
C THR A 245 21.65 -17.32 6.26
N GLN A 246 20.91 -18.42 6.22
CA GLN A 246 19.50 -18.42 5.81
C GLN A 246 18.57 -17.93 6.95
N ASN A 247 18.93 -18.23 8.21
CA ASN A 247 18.22 -17.74 9.39
C ASN A 247 18.27 -16.21 9.53
N THR A 248 19.40 -15.57 9.19
CA THR A 248 19.54 -14.11 9.30
C THR A 248 18.71 -13.36 8.27
N LEU A 249 18.63 -13.87 7.02
CA LEU A 249 17.78 -13.31 5.97
C LEU A 249 16.28 -13.44 6.30
N LEU A 250 15.87 -14.61 6.80
CA LEU A 250 14.49 -14.84 7.24
C LEU A 250 14.13 -13.90 8.41
N LYS A 251 14.96 -13.84 9.46
CA LYS A 251 14.76 -12.92 10.60
C LYS A 251 14.68 -11.46 10.16
N ARG A 252 15.52 -11.03 9.22
CA ARG A 252 15.48 -9.66 8.69
C ARG A 252 14.17 -9.38 7.94
N ALA A 253 13.74 -10.29 7.06
CA ALA A 253 12.47 -10.15 6.36
C ALA A 253 11.28 -10.11 7.34
N MET A 254 11.34 -10.92 8.41
CA MET A 254 10.35 -10.92 9.49
C MET A 254 10.28 -9.60 10.23
N ILE A 255 11.42 -9.06 10.67
CA ILE A 255 11.45 -7.79 11.40
C ILE A 255 10.87 -6.67 10.53
N ILE A 256 11.27 -6.60 9.25
CA ILE A 256 10.74 -5.62 8.30
C ILE A 256 9.22 -5.78 8.17
N LEU A 257 8.71 -7.01 8.08
CA LEU A 257 7.28 -7.27 7.97
C LEU A 257 6.50 -6.77 9.19
N ILE A 258 6.97 -7.12 10.40
CA ILE A 258 6.34 -6.75 11.67
C ILE A 258 6.35 -5.23 11.84
N VAL A 259 7.50 -4.60 11.64
CA VAL A 259 7.65 -3.14 11.73
C VAL A 259 6.72 -2.45 10.73
N THR A 260 6.59 -2.97 9.50
CA THR A 260 5.72 -2.36 8.50
C THR A 260 4.24 -2.50 8.86
N LEU A 261 3.80 -3.68 9.32
CA LEU A 261 2.40 -3.91 9.72
C LEU A 261 2.01 -3.09 10.95
N LEU A 262 2.90 -2.99 11.94
CA LEU A 262 2.71 -2.14 13.11
C LEU A 262 2.65 -0.67 12.69
N GLY A 263 3.55 -0.23 11.81
CA GLY A 263 3.56 1.12 11.26
C GLY A 263 2.25 1.48 10.59
N ILE A 264 1.75 0.63 9.68
CA ILE A 264 0.44 0.83 9.02
C ILE A 264 -0.69 0.90 10.04
N SER A 265 -0.68 0.04 11.06
CA SER A 265 -1.72 0.03 12.08
C SER A 265 -1.74 1.32 12.90
N VAL A 266 -0.58 1.78 13.37
CA VAL A 266 -0.43 3.04 14.12
C VAL A 266 -0.89 4.21 13.27
N ILE A 267 -0.52 4.21 11.99
CA ILE A 267 -0.92 5.23 11.01
C ILE A 267 -2.44 5.29 10.85
N LEU A 268 -3.07 4.13 10.60
CA LEU A 268 -4.52 4.07 10.36
C LEU A 268 -5.31 4.49 11.61
N ILE A 269 -4.88 4.05 12.79
CA ILE A 269 -5.49 4.43 14.07
C ILE A 269 -5.34 5.93 14.32
N SER A 270 -4.12 6.45 14.18
CA SER A 270 -3.85 7.88 14.40
C SER A 270 -4.67 8.74 13.43
N PHE A 271 -4.76 8.34 12.16
CA PHE A 271 -5.57 9.04 11.17
C PHE A 271 -7.07 8.97 11.51
N ALA A 272 -7.56 7.80 11.91
CA ALA A 272 -8.96 7.61 12.33
C ALA A 272 -9.33 8.48 13.55
N VAL A 273 -8.42 8.61 14.52
CA VAL A 273 -8.60 9.50 15.67
C VAL A 273 -8.66 10.95 15.22
N VAL A 274 -7.70 11.41 14.41
CA VAL A 274 -7.69 12.79 13.90
C VAL A 274 -8.98 13.11 13.15
N LEU A 275 -9.51 12.17 12.37
CA LEU A 275 -10.76 12.31 11.64
C LEU A 275 -11.99 12.49 12.55
N ILE A 276 -12.11 11.68 13.61
CA ILE A 276 -13.21 11.80 14.58
C ILE A 276 -13.10 13.10 15.38
N VAL A 277 -11.89 13.40 15.86
CA VAL A 277 -11.57 14.63 16.60
C VAL A 277 -11.96 15.84 15.75
N TYR A 278 -11.60 15.83 14.46
CA TYR A 278 -11.97 16.87 13.53
C TYR A 278 -13.49 16.90 13.30
N ALA A 279 -14.16 15.76 13.08
CA ALA A 279 -15.60 15.70 12.86
C ALA A 279 -16.42 16.29 14.03
N ILE A 280 -15.97 16.08 15.28
CA ILE A 280 -16.65 16.55 16.49
C ILE A 280 -16.28 18.00 16.82
N TRP A 281 -14.99 18.34 16.82
CA TRP A 281 -14.49 19.63 17.29
C TRP A 281 -14.12 20.61 16.16
N ARG A 282 -14.56 20.36 14.93
CA ARG A 282 -14.29 21.21 13.76
C ARG A 282 -14.45 22.70 14.04
N ARG A 283 -15.60 23.09 14.62
CA ARG A 283 -15.92 24.50 14.88
C ARG A 283 -14.88 25.15 15.82
N LEU A 284 -14.49 24.44 16.88
CA LEU A 284 -13.48 24.90 17.83
C LEU A 284 -12.08 24.98 17.19
N ILE A 285 -11.72 23.97 16.38
CA ILE A 285 -10.45 23.93 15.66
C ILE A 285 -10.35 25.10 14.67
N GLN A 286 -11.45 25.42 13.98
CA GLN A 286 -11.50 26.50 13.00
C GLN A 286 -11.59 27.89 13.65
N SER A 287 -12.18 28.01 14.84
CA SER A 287 -12.31 29.30 15.55
C SER A 287 -11.02 29.76 16.24
N ILE A 288 -10.14 28.83 16.64
CA ILE A 288 -8.88 29.15 17.32
C ILE A 288 -7.74 29.12 16.31
N PHE A 289 -7.24 30.29 15.88
CA PHE A 289 -6.24 30.39 14.80
C PHE A 289 -4.99 29.51 15.02
N PRO A 290 -4.30 29.54 16.17
CA PRO A 290 -3.14 28.67 16.39
C PRO A 290 -3.45 27.18 16.26
N LEU A 291 -4.62 26.75 16.73
CA LEU A 291 -5.08 25.37 16.64
C LEU A 291 -5.35 24.98 15.18
N SER A 292 -6.00 25.87 14.42
CA SER A 292 -6.24 25.70 12.99
C SER A 292 -4.93 25.55 12.21
N VAL A 293 -3.92 26.37 12.53
CA VAL A 293 -2.59 26.31 11.89
C VAL A 293 -1.89 24.97 12.19
N ILE A 294 -1.87 24.54 13.45
CA ILE A 294 -1.24 23.27 13.85
C ILE A 294 -1.93 22.07 13.19
N VAL A 295 -3.27 22.00 13.29
CA VAL A 295 -4.05 20.90 12.68
C VAL A 295 -3.91 20.94 11.16
N GLY A 296 -3.94 22.12 10.55
CA GLY A 296 -3.75 22.32 9.12
C GLY A 296 -2.37 21.87 8.65
N PHE A 297 -1.31 22.20 9.38
CA PHE A 297 0.05 21.76 9.09
C PHE A 297 0.15 20.23 9.13
N ILE A 298 -0.35 19.61 10.20
CA ILE A 298 -0.37 18.15 10.33
C ILE A 298 -1.15 17.54 9.17
N TRP A 299 -2.38 17.99 8.93
CA TRP A 299 -3.26 17.45 7.88
C TRP A 299 -2.66 17.55 6.46
N ILE A 300 -1.99 18.66 6.16
CA ILE A 300 -1.38 18.89 4.86
C ILE A 300 -0.10 18.04 4.71
N PHE A 301 0.80 18.06 5.69
CA PHE A 301 2.13 17.44 5.54
C PHE A 301 2.24 15.99 6.00
N VAL A 302 1.19 15.42 6.62
CA VAL A 302 1.18 14.03 7.09
C VAL A 302 1.56 13.04 5.98
N THR A 303 1.00 13.20 4.78
CA THR A 303 1.28 12.31 3.64
C THR A 303 2.76 12.36 3.21
N PRO A 304 3.33 13.52 2.83
CA PRO A 304 4.74 13.60 2.47
C PRO A 304 5.66 13.03 3.55
N PHE A 305 5.41 13.33 4.83
CA PHE A 305 6.23 12.83 5.93
C PHE A 305 6.14 11.32 6.14
N MET A 306 4.99 10.71 5.85
CA MET A 306 4.85 9.26 5.95
C MET A 306 5.44 8.51 4.76
N ILE A 307 5.27 9.02 3.54
CA ILE A 307 5.70 8.32 2.32
C ILE A 307 7.21 8.52 2.07
N ALA A 308 7.77 9.68 2.39
CA ALA A 308 9.18 9.97 2.11
C ALA A 308 10.16 8.94 2.72
N PRO A 309 10.06 8.55 4.00
CA PRO A 309 10.95 7.53 4.58
C PRO A 309 10.82 6.17 3.88
N ILE A 310 9.62 5.79 3.46
CA ILE A 310 9.37 4.53 2.74
C ILE A 310 10.06 4.58 1.37
N TYR A 311 9.91 5.67 0.63
CA TYR A 311 10.56 5.84 -0.68
C TYR A 311 12.08 5.85 -0.56
N ILE A 312 12.63 6.53 0.44
CA ILE A 312 14.07 6.54 0.72
C ILE A 312 14.55 5.13 1.06
N ALA A 313 13.87 4.41 1.96
CA ALA A 313 14.26 3.06 2.36
C ALA A 313 14.24 2.07 1.19
N VAL A 314 13.18 2.10 0.35
CA VAL A 314 13.10 1.27 -0.85
C VAL A 314 14.17 1.67 -1.87
N GLY A 315 14.39 2.97 -2.07
CA GLY A 315 15.41 3.49 -2.99
C GLY A 315 16.82 3.09 -2.60
N LEU A 316 17.20 3.27 -1.33
CA LEU A 316 18.48 2.81 -0.79
C LEU A 316 18.61 1.29 -0.92
N GLY A 317 17.55 0.52 -0.67
CA GLY A 317 17.54 -0.92 -0.86
C GLY A 317 17.80 -1.36 -2.30
N LEU A 318 17.32 -0.59 -3.28
CA LEU A 318 17.55 -0.84 -4.70
C LEU A 318 18.98 -0.46 -5.14
N ILE A 319 19.54 0.61 -4.61
CA ILE A 319 20.91 1.06 -4.91
C ILE A 319 21.94 0.08 -4.35
N HIS A 320 21.74 -0.39 -3.11
CA HIS A 320 22.67 -1.32 -2.45
C HIS A 320 22.53 -2.77 -2.90
N ARG A 321 21.56 -3.08 -3.77
CA ARG A 321 21.38 -4.44 -4.31
C ARG A 321 22.51 -4.69 -5.32
N ARG A 322 23.61 -5.31 -4.86
CA ARG A 322 24.65 -5.81 -5.78
C ARG A 322 23.96 -6.73 -6.80
N PRO A 323 24.23 -6.57 -8.11
CA PRO A 323 23.73 -7.50 -9.09
C PRO A 323 24.22 -8.89 -8.67
N SER A 324 23.30 -9.84 -8.50
CA SER A 324 23.71 -11.23 -8.36
C SER A 324 24.50 -11.55 -9.63
N VAL A 325 25.82 -11.67 -9.48
CA VAL A 325 26.66 -12.24 -10.52
C VAL A 325 26.07 -13.62 -10.75
N ILE A 326 25.32 -13.76 -11.85
CA ILE A 326 24.92 -15.06 -12.36
C ILE A 326 26.24 -15.79 -12.51
N GLY A 327 26.49 -16.76 -11.63
CA GLY A 327 27.64 -17.63 -11.71
C GLY A 327 27.61 -18.29 -13.07
N SER A 328 28.36 -17.72 -14.01
CA SER A 328 28.75 -18.37 -15.23
C SER A 328 29.58 -19.57 -14.79
N ASN A 329 28.93 -20.72 -14.63
CA ASN A 329 29.59 -22.02 -14.65
C ASN A 329 30.19 -22.20 -16.04
N LYS A 330 31.31 -21.51 -16.30
CA LYS A 330 32.28 -21.91 -17.31
C LYS A 330 33.12 -22.99 -16.66
N SER A 331 32.65 -24.23 -16.79
CA SER A 331 33.46 -25.42 -16.67
C SER A 331 34.55 -25.38 -17.75
N GLY A 332 35.62 -24.64 -17.48
CA GLY A 332 36.86 -24.69 -18.23
C GLY A 332 37.70 -25.86 -17.74
N SER A 333 37.35 -27.07 -18.16
CA SER A 333 38.25 -28.22 -18.10
C SER A 333 39.40 -27.97 -19.07
N LYS A 334 40.57 -27.59 -18.54
CA LYS A 334 41.86 -27.78 -19.19
C LYS A 334 42.71 -28.65 -18.27
N GLY A 335 42.42 -29.95 -18.30
CA GLY A 335 43.31 -30.99 -17.82
C GLY A 335 43.97 -31.64 -19.03
N SER A 336 45.26 -31.35 -19.21
CA SER A 336 46.13 -31.99 -20.19
C SER A 336 46.35 -33.44 -19.81
N GLN A 337 46.04 -34.39 -20.70
CA GLN A 337 46.77 -35.65 -20.79
C GLN A 337 46.59 -36.29 -22.17
N SER A 338 47.72 -36.65 -22.76
CA SER A 338 47.91 -37.26 -24.07
C SER A 338 47.95 -38.78 -23.99
N GLN A 339 47.71 -39.44 -25.15
CA GLN A 339 48.00 -40.84 -25.49
C GLN A 339 47.07 -41.87 -24.80
N SER A 340 46.62 -42.98 -25.41
CA SER A 340 46.97 -43.66 -26.66
C SER A 340 45.80 -44.54 -27.11
N GLU A 341 45.61 -44.61 -28.42
CA GLU A 341 45.21 -45.73 -29.29
C GLU A 341 44.15 -46.80 -28.90
N THR A 342 43.37 -47.10 -29.96
CA THR A 342 42.87 -48.41 -30.46
C THR A 342 41.40 -48.81 -30.22
N SER A 343 40.68 -48.89 -31.36
CA SER A 343 39.65 -49.89 -31.79
C SER A 343 38.45 -50.17 -30.86
N THR A 344 37.21 -50.48 -31.28
CA THR A 344 36.61 -50.92 -32.53
C THR A 344 35.09 -50.72 -32.41
N THR A 345 34.45 -50.36 -33.51
CA THR A 345 33.09 -50.72 -33.97
C THR A 345 32.22 -51.60 -33.05
N LYS A 346 31.02 -51.12 -32.66
CA LYS A 346 29.76 -51.87 -32.90
C LYS A 346 28.51 -51.01 -32.73
N ARG A 347 27.82 -50.91 -33.87
CA ARG A 347 26.46 -50.44 -34.12
C ARG A 347 25.50 -51.53 -33.63
N SER A 348 24.50 -51.20 -32.82
CA SER A 348 23.29 -52.02 -32.69
C SER A 348 22.07 -51.12 -32.53
N LYS A 349 21.24 -51.13 -33.58
CA LYS A 349 19.85 -50.71 -33.56
C LYS A 349 19.06 -51.84 -32.92
N HIS A 350 18.13 -51.52 -32.02
CA HIS A 350 16.92 -52.32 -31.88
C HIS A 350 15.71 -51.40 -31.68
N SER A 351 14.76 -51.53 -32.61
CA SER A 351 13.42 -50.97 -32.56
C SER A 351 12.45 -51.98 -31.94
N LEU A 352 11.22 -51.50 -31.71
CA LEU A 352 9.97 -52.17 -31.28
C LEU A 352 9.85 -52.26 -29.74
N ALA A 353 8.70 -51.98 -29.11
CA ALA A 353 7.34 -52.11 -29.60
C ALA A 353 6.35 -51.09 -29.00
N LYS A 354 5.28 -50.92 -29.77
CA LYS A 354 4.04 -50.18 -29.58
C LYS A 354 3.05 -51.08 -28.81
N SER A 355 2.43 -50.57 -27.74
CA SER A 355 1.13 -51.02 -27.20
C SER A 355 0.72 -49.98 -26.14
N GLY A 356 -0.38 -49.23 -26.21
CA GLY A 356 -1.71 -49.68 -26.57
C GLY A 356 -2.43 -50.12 -25.29
N ASN A 357 -3.06 -49.18 -24.58
CA ASN A 357 -4.29 -49.44 -23.83
C ASN A 357 -4.96 -48.13 -23.39
N ALA A 358 -6.03 -47.81 -24.11
CA ALA A 358 -7.20 -47.15 -23.56
C ALA A 358 -8.00 -48.20 -22.78
N ILE A 359 -8.67 -47.81 -21.69
CA ILE A 359 -10.00 -48.26 -21.23
C ILE A 359 -10.38 -47.42 -19.99
N ASN A 360 -11.41 -46.59 -20.20
CA ASN A 360 -12.59 -46.27 -19.40
C ASN A 360 -12.52 -46.23 -17.86
N ALA A 361 -12.90 -45.08 -17.29
CA ALA A 361 -14.27 -44.82 -16.83
C ALA A 361 -14.49 -43.31 -16.66
#